data_AF-W1DNM8-F1
#
_entry.id   AF-W1DNM8-F1
#
_cell.length_a   1.000
_cell.length_b   1.000
_cell.length_c   1.000
_cell.angle_alpha   90.00
_cell.angle_beta   90.00
_cell.angle_gamma   90.00
#
_symmetry.space_group_name_H-M   'P 1'
#
loop_
_entity.id
_entity.type
_entity.pdbx_description
1 polymer ?
#
loop_
_entity_poly.entity_id
_entity_poly.type
_entity_poly.pdbx_seq_one_letter_code
_entity_poly.pdbx_strand_id
1 'polypeptide(L)'
;MVPFIEEVSSEENKKKSVWPGKILLALVLGILLGSYLHYHAESRDWLISNLLTPAGDIFIHLIKMIVVPIVISTLVVGIAGVGDAKQLGRIGAKTIIYFEVITTVAIVLGITLANVFQPGTGIDMSQLAAVD
;
A
#
# COMPACT_ATOMS: atom_id res chain seq x y z
N MET A 1 -14.09 36.40 9.85
CA MET A 1 -12.83 35.68 9.59
C MET A 1 -12.32 34.94 10.82
N VAL A 2 -12.20 35.60 11.99
CA VAL A 2 -11.92 34.94 13.30
C VAL A 2 -12.90 33.80 13.69
N PRO A 3 -14.23 33.92 13.53
CA PRO A 3 -15.17 32.87 13.97
C PRO A 3 -15.05 31.56 13.18
N PHE A 4 -14.61 31.61 11.92
CA PHE A 4 -14.40 30.42 11.08
C PHE A 4 -13.15 29.63 11.50
N ILE A 5 -12.13 30.32 12.03
CA ILE A 5 -10.90 29.69 12.53
C ILE A 5 -11.16 28.97 13.86
N GLU A 6 -12.01 29.54 14.73
CA GLU A 6 -12.41 28.91 15.99
C GLU A 6 -13.25 27.65 15.79
N GLU A 7 -14.14 27.66 14.78
CA GLU A 7 -15.01 26.52 14.46
C GLU A 7 -14.21 25.31 13.92
N VAL A 8 -13.17 25.56 13.11
CA VAL A 8 -12.23 24.53 12.63
C VAL A 8 -11.34 24.01 13.77
N SER A 9 -10.91 24.88 14.69
CA SER A 9 -10.11 24.49 15.86
C SER A 9 -10.89 23.66 16.89
N SER A 10 -12.21 23.87 17.00
CA SER A 10 -13.07 23.15 17.96
C SER A 10 -13.35 21.70 17.53
N GLU A 11 -13.40 21.42 16.24
CA GLU A 11 -13.63 20.06 15.70
C GLU A 11 -12.39 19.16 15.80
N GLU A 12 -11.17 19.72 15.81
CA GLU A 12 -9.93 18.93 15.81
C GLU A 12 -9.67 18.19 17.14
N ASN A 13 -10.15 18.73 18.27
CA ASN A 13 -9.76 18.27 19.60
C ASN A 13 -10.60 17.09 20.15
N LYS A 14 -11.66 16.67 19.46
CA LYS A 14 -12.55 15.61 19.96
C LYS A 14 -12.17 14.23 19.41
N LYS A 15 -11.28 13.54 20.16
CA LYS A 15 -10.89 12.12 20.02
C LYS A 15 -10.16 11.74 18.72
N LYS A 16 -8.83 11.90 18.71
CA LYS A 16 -7.95 11.07 17.86
C LYS A 16 -7.09 10.14 18.71
N SER A 17 -7.69 9.04 19.14
CA SER A 17 -6.95 7.82 19.48
C SER A 17 -7.20 6.75 18.41
N VAL A 18 -6.78 7.06 17.19
CA VAL A 18 -6.49 6.02 16.20
C VAL A 18 -5.14 5.43 16.58
N TRP A 19 -5.17 4.45 17.48
CA TRP A 19 -4.00 3.67 17.83
C TRP A 19 -3.49 2.99 16.55
N PRO A 20 -2.25 3.25 16.09
CA PRO A 20 -1.65 2.55 14.95
C PRO A 20 -1.76 1.02 15.07
N GLY A 21 -1.84 0.53 16.32
CA GLY A 21 -2.09 -0.88 16.65
C GLY A 21 -3.37 -1.47 16.04
N LYS A 22 -4.38 -0.68 15.67
CA LYS A 22 -5.60 -1.21 15.03
C LYS A 22 -5.33 -1.79 13.64
N ILE A 23 -4.42 -1.19 12.87
CA ILE A 23 -4.05 -1.68 11.53
C ILE A 23 -3.24 -2.97 11.65
N LEU A 24 -2.28 -3.00 12.57
CA LEU A 24 -1.51 -4.20 12.90
C LEU A 24 -2.41 -5.33 13.38
N LEU A 25 -3.36 -5.04 14.28
CA LEU A 25 -4.33 -6.01 14.77
C LEU A 25 -5.23 -6.53 13.64
N ALA A 26 -5.72 -5.65 12.75
CA ALA A 26 -6.53 -6.05 11.61
C ALA A 26 -5.75 -6.93 10.61
N LEU A 27 -4.46 -6.65 10.39
CA LEU A 27 -3.59 -7.47 9.54
C LEU A 27 -3.40 -8.88 10.13
N VAL A 28 -3.09 -8.96 11.43
CA VAL A 28 -2.92 -10.24 12.13
C VAL A 28 -4.23 -11.03 12.11
N LEU A 29 -5.36 -10.39 12.40
CA LEU A 29 -6.68 -11.01 12.33
C LEU A 29 -7.01 -11.47 10.90
N GLY A 30 -6.67 -10.69 9.87
CA GLY A 30 -6.87 -11.06 8.47
C GLY A 30 -6.09 -12.31 8.08
N ILE A 31 -4.82 -12.41 8.51
CA ILE A 31 -3.98 -13.59 8.29
C ILE A 31 -4.55 -14.81 9.03
N LEU A 32 -4.95 -14.64 10.29
CA LEU A 32 -5.55 -15.72 11.10
C LEU A 32 -6.88 -16.21 10.51
N LEU A 33 -7.75 -15.30 10.09
CA LEU A 33 -9.01 -15.63 9.42
C LEU A 33 -8.75 -16.34 8.09
N GLY A 34 -7.81 -15.85 7.28
CA GLY A 34 -7.42 -16.50 6.03
C GLY A 34 -6.86 -17.91 6.25
N SER A 35 -6.01 -18.10 7.27
CA SER A 35 -5.48 -19.40 7.63
C SER A 35 -6.55 -20.34 8.20
N TYR A 36 -7.46 -19.86 9.04
CA TYR A 36 -8.55 -20.67 9.61
C TYR A 36 -9.51 -21.15 8.52
N LEU A 37 -9.84 -20.26 7.58
CA LEU A 37 -10.71 -20.57 6.44
C LEU A 37 -10.04 -21.57 5.47
N HIS A 38 -8.71 -21.70 5.47
CA HIS A 38 -8.00 -22.71 4.69
C HIS A 38 -8.27 -24.14 5.18
N TYR A 39 -8.50 -24.36 6.48
CA TYR A 39 -8.67 -25.70 7.08
C TYR A 39 -10.09 -26.29 6.95
N HIS A 40 -11.12 -25.48 6.67
CA HIS A 40 -12.51 -25.94 6.61
C HIS A 40 -13.06 -25.88 5.17
N ALA A 41 -12.85 -26.94 4.39
CA ALA A 41 -12.99 -26.98 2.92
C ALA A 41 -14.41 -26.70 2.35
N GLU A 42 -15.49 -27.11 3.02
CA GLU A 42 -16.83 -27.18 2.40
C GLU A 42 -17.59 -25.84 2.30
N SER A 43 -17.21 -24.80 3.04
CA SER A 43 -17.92 -23.50 3.07
C SER A 43 -17.12 -22.35 2.46
N ARG A 44 -15.97 -22.65 1.87
CA ARG A 44 -14.94 -21.66 1.47
C ARG A 44 -15.30 -20.88 0.23
N ASP A 45 -15.76 -21.59 -0.80
CA ASP A 45 -15.90 -20.99 -2.12
C ASP A 45 -16.94 -19.88 -2.12
N TRP A 46 -18.05 -20.06 -1.40
CA TRP A 46 -19.08 -19.05 -1.28
C TRP A 46 -18.61 -17.81 -0.48
N LEU A 47 -17.96 -18.00 0.68
CA LEU A 47 -17.49 -16.87 1.50
C LEU A 47 -16.38 -16.06 0.81
N ILE A 48 -15.45 -16.74 0.15
CA ILE A 48 -14.32 -16.09 -0.53
C ILE A 48 -14.83 -15.35 -1.78
N SER A 49 -15.52 -16.05 -2.69
CA SER A 49 -15.97 -15.47 -3.95
C SER A 49 -17.01 -14.37 -3.78
N ASN A 50 -17.90 -14.49 -2.79
CA ASN A 50 -19.07 -13.63 -2.70
C ASN A 50 -18.91 -12.48 -1.69
N LEU A 51 -17.94 -12.55 -0.78
CA LEU A 51 -17.75 -11.54 0.26
C LEU A 51 -16.30 -11.01 0.32
N LEU A 52 -15.31 -11.89 0.44
CA LEU A 52 -13.91 -11.45 0.65
C LEU A 52 -13.30 -10.84 -0.61
N THR A 53 -13.43 -11.49 -1.77
CA THR A 53 -12.93 -10.97 -3.06
C THR A 53 -13.59 -9.64 -3.42
N PRO A 54 -14.93 -9.52 -3.48
CA PRO A 54 -15.56 -8.24 -3.81
C PRO A 54 -15.29 -7.14 -2.78
N ALA A 55 -15.18 -7.47 -1.48
CA ALA A 55 -14.80 -6.47 -0.47
C ALA A 55 -13.35 -5.98 -0.66
N GLY A 56 -12.42 -6.89 -0.97
CA GLY A 56 -11.04 -6.56 -1.30
C GLY A 56 -10.95 -5.71 -2.57
N ASP A 57 -11.68 -6.08 -3.61
CA ASP A 57 -11.75 -5.33 -4.86
C ASP A 57 -12.29 -3.93 -4.62
N ILE A 58 -13.41 -3.77 -3.92
CA ILE A 58 -13.97 -2.46 -3.57
C ILE A 58 -12.91 -1.64 -2.82
N PHE A 59 -12.22 -2.21 -1.84
CA PHE A 59 -11.17 -1.52 -1.09
C PHE A 59 -10.03 -1.02 -2.00
N ILE A 60 -9.53 -1.86 -2.91
CA ILE A 60 -8.48 -1.47 -3.85
C ILE A 60 -8.97 -0.42 -4.85
N HIS A 61 -10.22 -0.53 -5.33
CA HIS A 61 -10.81 0.48 -6.21
C HIS A 61 -10.96 1.83 -5.50
N LEU A 62 -11.36 1.84 -4.22
CA LEU A 62 -11.42 3.05 -3.39
C LEU A 62 -10.04 3.71 -3.25
N ILE A 63 -8.99 2.94 -2.97
CA ILE A 63 -7.62 3.48 -2.91
C ILE A 63 -7.20 4.03 -4.27
N LYS A 64 -7.41 3.28 -5.36
CA LYS A 64 -7.03 3.71 -6.71
C LYS A 64 -7.74 5.00 -7.13
N MET A 65 -9.02 5.16 -6.78
CA MET A 65 -9.79 6.39 -7.05
C MET A 65 -9.18 7.62 -6.38
N ILE A 66 -8.54 7.45 -5.23
CA ILE A 66 -7.90 8.51 -4.47
C ILE A 66 -6.46 8.77 -4.96
N VAL A 67 -5.69 7.71 -5.23
CA VAL A 67 -4.27 7.83 -5.61
C VAL A 67 -4.08 8.65 -6.89
N VAL A 68 -4.90 8.39 -7.92
CA VAL A 68 -4.78 9.06 -9.22
C VAL A 68 -4.91 10.60 -9.11
N PRO A 69 -6.00 11.17 -8.56
CA PRO A 69 -6.15 12.62 -8.46
C PRO A 69 -5.16 13.26 -7.48
N ILE A 70 -4.78 12.56 -6.41
CA ILE A 70 -3.80 13.09 -5.45
C ILE A 70 -2.42 13.23 -6.09
N VAL A 71 -1.96 12.24 -6.86
CA VAL A 71 -0.64 12.31 -7.52
C VAL A 71 -0.59 13.49 -8.49
N ILE A 72 -1.62 13.70 -9.31
CA ILE A 72 -1.63 14.84 -10.24
C ILE A 72 -1.66 16.17 -9.48
N SER A 73 -2.53 16.29 -8.47
CA SER A 73 -2.66 17.53 -7.69
C SER A 73 -1.35 17.89 -6.97
N THR A 74 -0.70 16.89 -6.36
CA THR A 74 0.57 17.09 -5.66
C THR A 74 1.70 17.45 -6.62
N LEU A 75 1.75 16.87 -7.82
CA LEU A 75 2.71 17.26 -8.85
C LEU A 75 2.48 18.69 -9.33
N VAL A 76 1.23 19.08 -9.62
CA VAL A 76 0.90 20.45 -10.07
C VAL A 76 1.26 21.48 -9.00
N VAL A 77 0.84 21.27 -7.75
CA VAL A 77 1.16 22.17 -6.63
C VAL A 77 2.67 22.20 -6.37
N GLY A 78 3.34 21.05 -6.46
CA GLY A 78 4.79 20.95 -6.29
C GLY A 78 5.57 21.73 -7.36
N ILE A 79 5.16 21.65 -8.63
CA ILE A 79 5.79 22.38 -9.74
C ILE A 79 5.50 23.88 -9.63
N ALA A 80 4.26 24.26 -9.32
CA ALA A 80 3.85 25.66 -9.16
C ALA A 80 4.57 26.36 -8.00
N GLY A 81 4.85 25.63 -6.91
CA GLY A 81 5.49 26.18 -5.71
C GLY A 81 6.99 26.46 -5.86
N VAL A 82 7.70 25.80 -6.78
CA VAL A 82 9.15 25.97 -6.95
C VAL A 82 9.50 27.22 -7.77
N GLY A 83 8.57 27.75 -8.58
CA GLY A 83 8.67 29.04 -9.28
C GLY A 83 9.71 29.11 -10.42
N ASP A 84 10.85 28.42 -10.29
CA ASP A 84 11.93 28.38 -11.28
C ASP A 84 12.10 26.96 -11.87
N ALA A 85 11.90 26.85 -13.18
CA ALA A 85 12.06 25.62 -13.94
C ALA A 85 13.49 25.05 -13.86
N LYS A 86 14.53 25.89 -13.77
CA LYS A 86 15.93 25.43 -13.62
C LYS A 86 16.16 24.80 -12.25
N GLN A 87 15.59 25.37 -11.21
CA GLN A 87 15.66 24.82 -9.86
C GLN A 87 14.93 23.48 -9.79
N LEU A 88 13.73 23.39 -10.36
CA LEU A 88 12.95 22.16 -10.45
C LEU A 88 13.72 21.06 -11.20
N GLY A 89 14.32 21.39 -12.35
CA GLY A 89 15.15 20.45 -13.11
C GLY A 89 16.35 19.92 -12.32
N ARG A 90 17.02 20.77 -11.53
CA ARG A 90 18.14 20.35 -10.68
C ARG A 90 17.69 19.44 -9.54
N ILE A 91 16.54 19.72 -8.93
CA ILE A 91 15.97 18.87 -7.87
C ILE A 91 15.54 17.52 -8.48
N GLY A 92 14.80 17.54 -9.59
CA GLY A 92 14.38 16.33 -10.30
C GLY A 92 15.55 15.45 -10.72
N ALA A 93 16.61 16.03 -11.28
CA ALA A 93 17.82 15.29 -11.65
C ALA A 93 18.50 14.63 -10.45
N LYS A 94 18.62 15.34 -9.31
CA LYS A 94 19.14 14.76 -8.07
C LYS A 94 18.26 13.62 -7.58
N THR A 95 16.94 13.76 -7.64
CA THR A 95 15.99 12.73 -7.24
C THR A 95 16.09 11.49 -8.14
N ILE A 96 16.22 11.65 -9.46
CA ILE A 96 16.39 10.53 -10.39
C ILE A 96 17.67 9.76 -10.08
N ILE A 97 18.80 10.45 -9.91
CA ILE A 97 20.07 9.81 -9.55
C ILE A 97 19.94 9.10 -8.20
N TYR A 98 19.29 9.71 -7.20
CA TYR A 98 19.06 9.09 -5.90
C TYR A 98 18.16 7.85 -6.00
N PHE A 99 17.08 7.94 -6.78
CA PHE A 99 16.15 6.83 -7.02
C PHE A 99 16.85 5.65 -7.68
N GLU A 100 17.66 5.90 -8.71
CA GLU A 100 18.40 4.85 -9.41
C GLU A 100 19.39 4.13 -8.50
N VAL A 101 20.12 4.88 -7.67
CA VAL A 101 21.09 4.29 -6.73
C VAL A 101 20.37 3.43 -5.69
N ILE A 102 19.29 3.94 -5.09
CA ILE A 102 18.58 3.19 -4.04
C ILE A 102 17.84 1.97 -4.60
N THR A 103 17.24 2.06 -5.79
CA THR A 103 16.59 0.91 -6.44
C THR A 103 17.61 -0.14 -6.86
N THR A 104 18.76 0.26 -7.40
CA THR A 104 19.85 -0.68 -7.71
C THR A 104 20.31 -1.42 -6.47
N VAL A 105 20.56 -0.71 -5.36
CA VAL A 105 20.92 -1.33 -4.08
C VAL A 105 19.82 -2.27 -3.58
N ALA A 106 18.55 -1.86 -3.66
CA ALA A 106 17.42 -2.69 -3.26
C ALA A 106 17.30 -3.97 -4.11
N ILE A 107 17.51 -3.88 -5.43
CA ILE A 107 17.49 -5.02 -6.35
C ILE A 107 18.64 -5.97 -6.04
N VAL A 108 19.87 -5.46 -5.88
CA VAL A 108 21.05 -6.29 -5.56
C VAL A 108 20.84 -7.02 -4.23
N LEU A 109 20.36 -6.32 -3.20
CA LEU A 109 20.05 -6.94 -1.91
C LEU A 109 18.92 -7.97 -2.03
N GLY A 110 17.84 -7.65 -2.75
CA GLY A 110 16.71 -8.56 -2.97
C GLY A 110 17.14 -9.85 -3.67
N ILE A 111 17.93 -9.75 -4.74
CA ILE A 111 18.46 -10.90 -5.47
C ILE A 111 19.46 -11.70 -4.60
N THR A 112 20.33 -11.01 -3.86
CA THR A 112 21.30 -11.68 -2.97
C THR A 112 20.57 -12.48 -1.90
N LEU A 113 19.59 -11.89 -1.23
CA LEU A 113 18.77 -12.57 -0.22
C LEU A 113 17.97 -13.72 -0.86
N ALA A 114 17.34 -13.51 -2.02
CA ALA A 114 16.63 -14.56 -2.73
C ALA A 114 17.54 -15.74 -3.08
N ASN A 115 18.78 -15.49 -3.51
CA ASN A 115 19.74 -16.53 -3.86
C ASN A 115 20.33 -17.25 -2.64
N VAL A 116 20.44 -16.58 -1.49
CA VAL A 116 20.97 -17.16 -0.24
C VAL A 116 19.90 -17.96 0.49
N PHE A 117 18.71 -17.38 0.67
CA PHE A 117 17.61 -18.02 1.39
C PHE A 117 16.84 -19.00 0.50
N GLN A 118 16.96 -18.87 -0.83
CA GLN A 118 16.29 -19.69 -1.85
C GLN A 118 14.84 -20.02 -1.47
N PRO A 119 14.01 -19.00 -1.19
CA PRO A 119 12.64 -19.21 -0.76
C PRO A 119 11.87 -19.87 -1.91
N GLY A 120 11.59 -21.16 -1.77
CA GLY A 120 10.97 -21.97 -2.82
C GLY A 120 11.67 -23.30 -3.11
N THR A 121 12.87 -23.52 -2.55
CA THR A 121 13.50 -24.85 -2.58
C THR A 121 12.61 -25.88 -1.87
N GLY A 122 12.17 -26.91 -2.59
CA GLY A 122 11.24 -27.92 -2.09
C GLY A 122 9.76 -27.69 -2.45
N ILE A 123 9.41 -26.64 -3.20
CA ILE A 123 8.07 -26.49 -3.76
C ILE A 123 7.97 -27.36 -5.03
N ASP A 124 7.19 -28.44 -4.95
CA ASP A 124 6.89 -29.29 -6.09
C ASP A 124 5.83 -28.61 -6.98
N MET A 125 6.28 -28.00 -8.08
CA MET A 125 5.43 -27.32 -9.04
C MET A 125 4.39 -28.25 -9.70
N SER A 126 4.58 -29.58 -9.62
CA SER A 126 3.61 -30.56 -10.14
C SER A 126 2.41 -30.78 -9.21
N GLN A 127 2.52 -30.42 -7.92
CA GLN A 127 1.41 -30.46 -6.97
C GLN A 127 0.62 -29.14 -6.90
N LEU A 128 1.14 -28.06 -7.49
CA LEU A 128 0.42 -26.81 -7.74
C LEU A 128 -0.45 -26.91 -9.00
N ALA A 129 -1.17 -28.03 -9.13
CA ALA A 129 -2.10 -28.24 -10.22
C ALA A 129 -3.08 -27.06 -10.29
N ALA A 130 -3.17 -26.51 -11.50
CA ALA A 130 -4.05 -25.43 -11.89
C ALA A 130 -5.43 -25.57 -11.24
N VAL A 131 -5.73 -24.64 -10.33
CA VAL A 131 -7.11 -24.22 -10.12
C VAL A 131 -7.36 -23.23 -11.26
N ASP A 132 -7.80 -23.76 -12.41
CA ASP A 132 -8.47 -22.97 -13.44
C ASP A 132 -9.71 -22.26 -12.87
#